data_AF-A0A822CJT9-F1
#
_entry.id   AF-A0A822CJT9-F1
#
_cell.length_a   1.000
_cell.length_b   1.000
_cell.length_c   1.000
_cell.angle_alpha   90.00
_cell.angle_beta   90.00
_cell.angle_gamma   90.00
#
_symmetry.space_group_name_H-M   'P 1'
#
loop_
_entity.id
_entity.type
_entity.pdbx_description
1 polymer ?
#
loop_
_entity_poly.entity_id
_entity_poly.type
_entity_poly.pdbx_seq_one_letter_code
_entity_poly.pdbx_strand_id
1 'polypeptide(L)'
;LVKDVKFEMLIAAGAIEGLVNYLVNFTPSSTPANPPPPIVRSKTKEDEKRYNEERIRCESDLKRIYIYAARAIQTQDQTNLNRYALVKAGLELFAQHSTLFTEYLYEDYPEILRCIRAWNAHDNYDVKKVAQRAYDTFLLGVANALKETNVKTPEERRRAVQVFQYFIKEFRDKIDTPELEIRDLAMGIRGYGIFAN
;
A
#
# COMPACT_ATOMS: atom_id res chain seq x y z
N LEU A 1 -29.85 12.95 6.22
CA LEU A 1 -29.14 12.92 4.93
C LEU A 1 -27.70 13.46 5.02
N VAL A 2 -27.42 14.78 5.08
CA VAL A 2 -26.00 15.26 5.17
C VAL A 2 -25.32 14.95 6.51
N LYS A 3 -26.09 14.83 7.60
CA LYS A 3 -25.57 14.44 8.93
C LYS A 3 -25.21 12.95 9.02
N ASP A 4 -25.96 12.08 8.35
CA ASP A 4 -25.76 10.62 8.41
C ASP A 4 -24.49 10.19 7.68
N VAL A 5 -24.24 10.73 6.48
CA VAL A 5 -23.02 10.45 5.71
C VAL A 5 -21.76 10.87 6.48
N LYS A 6 -21.82 11.98 7.23
CA LYS A 6 -20.68 12.45 8.05
C LYS A 6 -20.36 11.51 9.21
N PHE A 7 -21.37 10.85 9.77
CA PHE A 7 -21.21 9.91 10.88
C PHE A 7 -20.68 8.56 10.38
N GLU A 8 -21.21 8.06 9.26
CA GLU A 8 -20.73 6.84 8.61
C GLU A 8 -19.25 6.94 8.21
N MET A 9 -18.82 8.09 7.69
CA MET A 9 -17.40 8.31 7.35
C MET A 9 -16.48 8.28 8.58
N LEU A 10 -16.95 8.77 9.73
CA LEU A 10 -16.17 8.75 10.96
C LEU A 10 -16.08 7.32 11.53
N ILE A 11 -17.16 6.54 11.44
CA ILE A 11 -17.15 5.11 11.79
C ILE A 11 -16.17 4.37 10.88
N ALA A 12 -16.22 4.60 9.57
CA ALA A 12 -15.31 3.97 8.62
C ALA A 12 -13.84 4.34 8.91
N ALA A 13 -13.55 5.61 9.22
CA ALA A 13 -12.22 6.03 9.63
C ALA A 13 -11.75 5.30 10.89
N GLY A 14 -12.57 5.25 11.94
CA GLY A 14 -12.25 4.54 13.18
C GLY A 14 -12.06 3.04 12.99
N ALA A 15 -12.85 2.42 12.10
CA ALA A 15 -12.68 1.01 11.77
C ALA A 15 -11.36 0.72 11.06
N ILE A 16 -10.97 1.57 10.09
CA ILE A 16 -9.68 1.44 9.40
C ILE A 16 -8.53 1.69 10.38
N GLU A 17 -8.59 2.72 11.22
CA GLU A 17 -7.56 2.95 12.25
C GLU A 17 -7.43 1.79 13.23
N GLY A 18 -8.55 1.20 13.64
CA GLY A 18 -8.56 -0.02 14.46
C GLY A 18 -7.84 -1.18 13.76
N LEU A 19 -8.09 -1.37 12.46
CA LEU A 19 -7.41 -2.38 11.64
C LEU A 19 -5.91 -2.10 11.49
N VAL A 20 -5.51 -0.84 11.26
CA VAL A 20 -4.10 -0.43 11.16
C VAL A 20 -3.35 -0.87 12.42
N ASN A 21 -3.89 -0.55 13.59
CA ASN A 21 -3.27 -0.90 14.87
C ASN A 21 -3.31 -2.41 15.14
N TYR A 22 -4.40 -3.08 14.77
CA TYR A 22 -4.53 -4.52 14.93
C TYR A 22 -3.46 -5.28 14.14
N LEU A 23 -3.23 -4.89 12.88
CA LEU A 23 -2.32 -5.58 11.97
C LEU A 23 -0.84 -5.49 12.38
N VAL A 24 -0.43 -4.49 13.18
CA VAL A 24 0.94 -4.37 13.71
C VAL A 24 1.36 -5.63 14.47
N ASN A 25 0.43 -6.29 15.17
CA ASN A 25 0.72 -7.50 15.93
C ASN A 25 0.82 -8.78 15.07
N PHE A 26 0.44 -8.70 13.79
CA PHE A 26 0.41 -9.83 12.86
C PHE A 26 1.46 -9.73 11.75
N THR A 27 2.08 -8.57 11.57
CA THR A 27 3.26 -8.44 10.71
C THR A 27 4.49 -8.99 11.44
N PRO A 28 5.20 -9.98 10.88
CA PRO A 28 6.40 -10.49 11.52
C PRO A 28 7.43 -9.36 11.63
N SER A 29 7.82 -9.03 12.86
CA SER A 29 8.97 -8.16 13.11
C SER A 29 10.16 -8.74 12.34
N SER A 30 10.95 -7.89 11.67
CA SER A 30 12.12 -8.24 10.86
C SER A 30 13.30 -8.87 11.64
N THR A 31 13.02 -9.58 12.73
CA THR A 31 14.01 -10.30 13.54
C THR A 31 13.90 -11.79 13.22
N PRO A 32 14.99 -12.46 12.77
CA PRO A 32 14.99 -13.91 12.61
C PRO A 32 15.05 -14.55 14.00
N ALA A 33 13.92 -14.61 14.69
CA ALA A 33 13.76 -15.53 15.80
C ALA A 33 13.73 -16.94 15.18
N ASN A 34 14.77 -17.73 15.46
CA ASN A 34 14.88 -19.11 15.00
C ASN A 34 13.52 -19.82 15.10
N PRO A 35 12.96 -20.34 14.00
CA PRO A 35 11.70 -21.04 14.08
C PRO A 35 11.88 -22.25 14.99
N PRO A 36 10.96 -22.50 15.94
CA PRO A 36 10.98 -23.75 16.69
C PRO A 36 10.95 -24.92 15.69
N PRO A 37 11.69 -26.01 15.97
CA PRO A 37 11.80 -27.14 15.05
C PRO A 37 10.39 -27.64 14.68
N PRO A 38 10.16 -27.97 13.39
CA PRO A 38 8.85 -28.37 12.93
C PRO A 38 8.42 -29.65 13.65
N ILE A 39 7.36 -29.55 14.46
CA ILE A 39 6.64 -30.73 14.93
C ILE A 39 5.95 -31.32 13.70
N VAL A 40 6.57 -32.33 13.09
CA VAL A 40 6.00 -33.10 11.99
C VAL A 40 4.83 -33.92 12.55
N ARG A 41 3.67 -33.29 12.72
CA ARG A 41 2.39 -34.02 12.75
C ARG A 41 2.04 -34.34 11.31
N SER A 42 1.85 -35.62 11.01
CA SER A 42 1.29 -36.07 9.73
C SER A 42 -0.04 -35.36 9.52
N LYS A 43 -0.09 -34.36 8.63
CA LYS A 43 -1.32 -33.63 8.31
C LYS A 43 -2.26 -34.59 7.60
N THR A 44 -3.47 -34.75 8.12
CA THR A 44 -4.49 -35.51 7.41
C THR A 44 -4.94 -34.74 6.17
N LYS A 45 -5.51 -35.41 5.16
CA LYS A 45 -6.09 -34.74 3.98
C LYS A 45 -7.16 -33.71 4.36
N GLU A 46 -7.82 -33.90 5.51
CA GLU A 46 -8.81 -32.98 6.06
C GLU A 46 -8.16 -31.72 6.66
N ASP A 47 -7.01 -31.85 7.35
CA ASP A 47 -6.24 -30.70 7.86
C ASP A 47 -5.68 -29.84 6.72
N GLU A 48 -5.21 -30.46 5.64
CA GLU A 48 -4.74 -29.73 4.44
C GLU A 48 -5.88 -28.98 3.75
N LYS A 49 -7.05 -29.62 3.63
CA LYS A 49 -8.25 -28.99 3.07
C LYS A 49 -8.67 -27.78 3.90
N ARG A 50 -8.76 -27.93 5.23
CA ARG A 50 -9.14 -26.85 6.15
C ARG A 50 -8.15 -25.68 6.10
N TYR A 51 -6.84 -25.97 6.09
CA TYR A 51 -5.81 -24.94 5.96
C TYR A 51 -5.96 -24.15 4.66
N ASN A 52 -6.22 -24.82 3.54
CA ASN A 52 -6.42 -24.16 2.25
C ASN A 52 -7.69 -23.28 2.24
N GLU A 53 -8.78 -23.74 2.84
CA GLU A 53 -10.01 -22.95 2.96
C GLU A 53 -9.82 -21.70 3.83
N GLU A 54 -9.11 -21.83 4.96
CA GLU A 54 -8.75 -20.69 5.83
C GLU A 54 -7.82 -19.71 5.11
N ARG A 55 -6.86 -20.21 4.32
CA ARG A 55 -5.95 -19.37 3.51
C ARG A 55 -6.71 -18.56 2.46
N ILE A 56 -7.61 -19.20 1.71
CA ILE A 56 -8.44 -18.53 0.70
C ILE A 56 -9.32 -17.45 1.34
N ARG A 57 -9.88 -17.73 2.52
CA ARG A 57 -10.68 -16.75 3.27
C ARG A 57 -9.85 -15.53 3.67
N CYS A 58 -8.66 -15.75 4.22
CA CYS A 58 -7.76 -14.68 4.64
C CYS A 58 -7.34 -13.79 3.46
N GLU A 59 -7.03 -14.40 2.31
CA GLU A 59 -6.70 -13.69 1.08
C GLU A 59 -7.86 -12.80 0.60
N SER A 60 -9.10 -13.32 0.63
CA SER A 60 -10.31 -12.55 0.34
C SER A 60 -10.52 -11.38 1.30
N ASP A 61 -10.25 -11.57 2.60
CA ASP A 61 -10.39 -10.52 3.60
C ASP A 61 -9.34 -9.41 3.44
N LEU A 62 -8.07 -9.78 3.15
CA LEU A 62 -7.01 -8.82 2.81
C LEU A 62 -7.37 -8.00 1.57
N LYS A 63 -7.90 -8.63 0.53
CA LYS A 63 -8.38 -7.94 -0.66
C LYS A 63 -9.46 -6.91 -0.34
N ARG A 64 -10.39 -7.25 0.56
CA ARG A 64 -11.45 -6.32 0.99
C ARG A 64 -10.87 -5.12 1.73
N ILE A 65 -9.96 -5.36 2.67
CA ILE A 65 -9.27 -4.31 3.42
C ILE A 65 -8.56 -3.35 2.46
N TYR A 66 -7.83 -3.91 1.48
CA TYR A 66 -7.19 -3.14 0.42
C TYR A 66 -8.18 -2.26 -0.34
N ILE A 67 -9.30 -2.84 -0.83
CA ILE A 67 -10.32 -2.10 -1.57
C ILE A 67 -10.90 -0.95 -0.74
N TYR A 68 -11.16 -1.17 0.55
CA TYR A 68 -11.67 -0.11 1.44
C TYR A 68 -10.65 1.03 1.61
N ALA A 69 -9.37 0.71 1.79
CA ALA A 69 -8.30 1.71 1.91
C ALA A 69 -8.06 2.46 0.59
N ALA A 70 -8.06 1.77 -0.54
CA ALA A 70 -7.96 2.38 -1.87
C ALA A 70 -9.12 3.37 -2.11
N ARG A 71 -10.36 2.96 -1.79
CA ARG A 71 -11.53 3.84 -1.90
C ARG A 71 -11.46 5.03 -0.95
N ALA A 72 -10.93 4.85 0.26
CA ALA A 72 -10.75 5.95 1.21
C ALA A 72 -9.87 7.07 0.61
N ILE A 73 -8.74 6.70 0.00
CA ILE A 73 -7.80 7.68 -0.60
C ILE A 73 -8.25 8.19 -1.97
N GLN A 74 -9.20 7.53 -2.64
CA GLN A 74 -9.78 7.99 -3.91
C GLN A 74 -10.81 9.11 -3.76
N THR A 75 -11.25 9.43 -2.53
CA THR A 75 -12.27 10.46 -2.32
C THR A 75 -11.76 11.86 -2.70
N GLN A 76 -12.27 12.44 -3.79
CA GLN A 76 -11.75 13.69 -4.38
C GLN A 76 -12.34 15.00 -3.81
N ASP A 77 -13.25 14.95 -2.83
CA ASP A 77 -13.89 16.15 -2.29
C ASP A 77 -13.07 16.74 -1.13
N GLN A 78 -12.50 17.91 -1.37
CA GLN A 78 -11.47 18.58 -0.57
C GLN A 78 -12.04 19.49 0.55
N THR A 79 -13.35 19.54 0.72
CA THR A 79 -14.01 20.60 1.53
C THR A 79 -14.41 20.19 2.95
N ASN A 80 -14.24 18.92 3.36
CA ASN A 80 -14.83 18.41 4.60
C ASN A 80 -13.83 17.68 5.51
N LEU A 81 -13.68 18.20 6.74
CA LEU A 81 -12.73 17.71 7.77
C LEU A 81 -12.91 16.21 8.12
N ASN A 82 -14.14 15.70 8.12
CA ASN A 82 -14.39 14.28 8.41
C ASN A 82 -13.83 13.36 7.32
N ARG A 83 -13.65 13.87 6.09
CA ARG A 83 -13.04 13.11 5.00
C ARG A 83 -11.53 12.96 5.21
N TYR A 84 -10.88 13.95 5.82
CA TYR A 84 -9.45 13.82 6.15
C TYR A 84 -9.18 12.71 7.16
N ALA A 85 -10.08 12.45 8.11
CA ALA A 85 -9.93 11.32 9.01
C ALA A 85 -9.92 9.98 8.25
N LEU A 86 -10.89 9.79 7.34
CA LEU A 86 -10.96 8.58 6.51
C LEU A 86 -9.75 8.43 5.58
N VAL A 87 -9.35 9.51 4.92
CA VAL A 87 -8.18 9.54 4.03
C VAL A 87 -6.89 9.26 4.81
N LYS A 88 -6.70 9.91 5.98
CA LYS A 88 -5.54 9.66 6.84
C LYS A 88 -5.49 8.20 7.26
N ALA A 89 -6.61 7.60 7.68
CA ALA A 89 -6.67 6.20 8.06
C ALA A 89 -6.26 5.26 6.91
N GLY A 90 -6.77 5.51 5.69
CA GLY A 90 -6.40 4.76 4.50
C GLY A 90 -4.92 4.91 4.14
N LEU A 91 -4.39 6.13 4.17
CA LEU A 91 -2.96 6.40 3.93
C LEU A 91 -2.07 5.78 5.01
N GLU A 92 -2.49 5.81 6.28
CA GLU A 92 -1.73 5.21 7.39
C GLU A 92 -1.64 3.69 7.23
N LEU A 93 -2.72 3.05 6.75
CA LEU A 93 -2.69 1.62 6.43
C LEU A 93 -1.62 1.31 5.38
N PHE A 94 -1.53 2.09 4.30
CA PHE A 94 -0.46 1.91 3.32
C PHE A 94 0.92 2.26 3.88
N ALA A 95 1.01 3.30 4.72
CA ALA A 95 2.26 3.73 5.35
C ALA A 95 2.84 2.66 6.29
N GLN A 96 2.00 1.87 6.97
CA GLN A 96 2.46 0.86 7.93
C GLN A 96 2.51 -0.55 7.34
N HIS A 97 1.57 -0.89 6.47
CA HIS A 97 1.27 -2.28 6.09
C HIS A 97 1.30 -2.53 4.58
N SER A 98 1.96 -1.67 3.80
CA SER A 98 2.09 -1.83 2.33
C SER A 98 2.52 -3.24 1.90
N THR A 99 3.37 -3.91 2.66
CA THR A 99 3.88 -5.25 2.35
C THR A 99 2.78 -6.31 2.32
N LEU A 100 1.69 -6.14 3.09
CA LEU A 100 0.52 -7.02 3.07
C LEU A 100 -0.28 -6.90 1.77
N PHE A 101 -0.11 -5.80 1.04
CA PHE A 101 -0.89 -5.47 -0.16
C PHE A 101 -0.03 -5.43 -1.42
N THR A 102 1.19 -5.96 -1.37
CA THR A 102 2.20 -5.88 -2.45
C THR A 102 1.64 -6.29 -3.82
N GLU A 103 0.91 -7.41 -3.89
CA GLU A 103 0.28 -7.88 -5.11
C GLU A 103 -0.76 -6.87 -5.64
N TYR A 104 -1.69 -6.43 -4.81
CA TYR A 104 -2.72 -5.47 -5.20
C TYR A 104 -2.15 -4.10 -5.59
N LEU A 105 -1.14 -3.62 -4.86
CA LEU A 105 -0.44 -2.37 -5.17
C LEU A 105 0.31 -2.44 -6.49
N TYR A 106 0.87 -3.61 -6.83
CA TYR A 106 1.49 -3.85 -8.13
C TYR A 106 0.46 -3.93 -9.27
N GLU A 107 -0.77 -4.37 -9.00
CA GLU A 107 -1.83 -4.38 -10.00
C GLU A 107 -2.38 -2.98 -10.30
N ASP A 108 -2.68 -2.20 -9.26
CA ASP A 108 -3.34 -0.89 -9.37
C ASP A 108 -2.35 0.30 -9.26
N TYR A 109 -1.05 0.04 -9.47
CA TYR A 109 0.02 0.99 -9.20
C TYR A 109 -0.20 2.42 -9.75
N PRO A 110 -0.73 2.67 -10.98
CA PRO A 110 -0.86 4.02 -11.49
C PRO A 110 -1.91 4.81 -10.70
N GLU A 111 -3.04 4.18 -10.37
CA GLU A 111 -4.16 4.84 -9.72
C GLU A 111 -3.86 5.12 -8.24
N ILE A 112 -3.25 4.16 -7.55
CA ILE A 112 -2.84 4.35 -6.15
C ILE A 112 -1.76 5.43 -6.05
N LEU A 113 -0.74 5.40 -6.94
CA LEU A 113 0.29 6.44 -6.97
C LEU A 113 -0.31 7.82 -7.22
N ARG A 114 -1.25 7.95 -8.17
CA ARG A 114 -1.95 9.20 -8.47
C ARG A 114 -2.67 9.75 -7.23
N CYS A 115 -3.39 8.90 -6.50
CA CYS A 115 -4.07 9.29 -5.25
C CYS A 115 -3.08 9.74 -4.17
N ILE A 116 -2.04 8.97 -3.90
CA ILE A 116 -1.03 9.32 -2.88
C ILE A 116 -0.34 10.64 -3.24
N ARG A 117 0.01 10.86 -4.53
CA ARG A 117 0.60 12.11 -5.01
C ARG A 117 -0.33 13.30 -4.79
N ALA A 118 -1.61 13.16 -5.09
CA ALA A 118 -2.60 14.22 -4.86
C ALA A 118 -2.65 14.63 -3.37
N TRP A 119 -2.63 13.64 -2.47
CA TRP A 119 -2.60 13.90 -1.02
C TRP A 119 -1.26 14.44 -0.51
N ASN A 120 -0.15 14.07 -1.15
CA ASN A 120 1.18 14.60 -0.83
C ASN A 120 1.36 16.07 -1.27
N ALA A 121 0.65 16.49 -2.31
CA ALA A 121 0.60 17.87 -2.77
C ALA A 121 -0.43 18.73 -2.02
N HIS A 122 -1.20 18.14 -1.10
CA HIS A 122 -2.28 18.83 -0.39
C HIS A 122 -1.77 19.84 0.64
N ASP A 123 -2.53 20.92 0.85
CA ASP A 123 -2.20 21.98 1.83
C ASP A 123 -2.31 21.53 3.30
N ASN A 124 -2.94 20.39 3.56
CA ASN A 124 -3.13 19.92 4.93
C ASN A 124 -1.86 19.19 5.37
N TYR A 125 -1.11 19.81 6.27
CA TYR A 125 0.18 19.32 6.72
C TYR A 125 0.14 17.88 7.27
N ASP A 126 -0.88 17.54 8.04
CA ASP A 126 -1.00 16.19 8.61
C ASP A 126 -1.22 15.13 7.53
N VAL A 127 -2.14 15.39 6.60
CA VAL A 127 -2.42 14.47 5.48
C VAL A 127 -1.18 14.33 4.61
N LYS A 128 -0.51 15.45 4.29
CA LYS A 128 0.73 15.49 3.53
C LYS A 128 1.84 14.64 4.16
N LYS A 129 2.01 14.70 5.48
CA LYS A 129 2.99 13.91 6.23
C LYS A 129 2.70 12.41 6.16
N VAL A 130 1.44 12.00 6.32
CA VAL A 130 1.05 10.58 6.20
C VAL A 130 1.19 10.11 4.75
N ALA A 131 0.76 10.92 3.77
CA ALA A 131 0.89 10.65 2.35
C ALA A 131 2.36 10.46 1.92
N GLN A 132 3.29 11.22 2.48
CA GLN A 132 4.73 11.02 2.23
C GLN A 132 5.20 9.65 2.72
N ARG A 133 4.82 9.24 3.94
CA ARG A 133 5.17 7.91 4.45
C ARG A 133 4.55 6.81 3.59
N ALA A 134 3.27 6.95 3.22
CA ALA A 134 2.58 6.03 2.34
C ALA A 134 3.23 5.95 0.95
N TYR A 135 3.73 7.07 0.41
CA TYR A 135 4.47 7.10 -0.85
C TYR A 135 5.75 6.27 -0.76
N ASP A 136 6.55 6.49 0.29
CA ASP A 136 7.83 5.79 0.47
C ASP A 136 7.63 4.27 0.61
N THR A 137 6.64 3.85 1.41
CA THR A 137 6.34 2.42 1.60
C THR A 137 5.68 1.79 0.38
N PHE A 138 4.85 2.53 -0.34
CA PHE A 138 4.30 2.09 -1.63
C PHE A 138 5.40 1.80 -2.64
N LEU A 139 6.35 2.72 -2.82
CA LEU A 139 7.48 2.51 -3.73
C LEU A 139 8.30 1.28 -3.34
N LEU A 140 8.56 1.09 -2.04
CA LEU A 140 9.25 -0.09 -1.55
C LEU A 140 8.48 -1.38 -1.83
N GLY A 141 7.15 -1.37 -1.59
CA GLY A 141 6.28 -2.51 -1.88
C GLY A 141 6.32 -2.90 -3.36
N VAL A 142 6.15 -1.94 -4.26
CA VAL A 142 6.22 -2.20 -5.72
C VAL A 142 7.61 -2.68 -6.15
N ALA A 143 8.68 -2.09 -5.62
CA ALA A 143 10.04 -2.52 -5.92
C ALA A 143 10.29 -3.96 -5.45
N ASN A 144 9.82 -4.33 -4.25
CA ASN A 144 9.90 -5.70 -3.76
C ASN A 144 9.07 -6.67 -4.63
N ALA A 145 7.85 -6.26 -5.04
CA ALA A 145 7.04 -7.04 -5.97
C ALA A 145 7.80 -7.33 -7.28
N LEU A 146 8.47 -6.33 -7.84
CA LEU A 146 9.27 -6.47 -9.05
C LEU A 146 10.44 -7.46 -8.88
N LYS A 147 11.08 -7.50 -7.70
CA LYS A 147 12.16 -8.44 -7.38
C LYS A 147 11.65 -9.87 -7.19
N GLU A 148 10.53 -10.01 -6.49
CA GLU A 148 9.93 -11.30 -6.17
C GLU A 148 9.16 -11.90 -7.35
N THR A 149 8.79 -11.07 -8.34
CA THR A 149 8.16 -11.52 -9.58
C THR A 149 9.10 -12.50 -10.27
N ASN A 150 8.78 -13.78 -10.12
CA ASN A 150 9.53 -14.86 -10.72
C ASN A 150 9.14 -14.90 -12.21
N VAL A 151 9.89 -14.14 -13.03
CA VAL A 151 9.62 -13.92 -14.46
C VAL A 151 9.75 -15.25 -15.22
N LYS A 152 8.68 -16.03 -15.24
CA LYS A 152 8.62 -17.36 -15.85
C LYS A 152 8.10 -17.28 -17.28
N THR A 153 7.21 -16.32 -17.54
CA THR A 153 6.60 -16.10 -18.86
C THR A 153 7.11 -14.82 -19.53
N PRO A 154 7.12 -14.77 -20.88
CA PRO A 154 7.38 -13.53 -21.61
C PRO A 154 6.41 -12.40 -21.25
N GLU A 155 5.16 -12.72 -20.93
CA GLU A 155 4.09 -11.79 -20.56
C GLU A 155 4.41 -11.09 -19.23
N GLU A 156 4.76 -11.87 -18.20
CA GLU A 156 5.17 -11.34 -16.89
C GLU A 156 6.42 -10.46 -17.01
N ARG A 157 7.37 -10.85 -17.87
CA ARG A 157 8.57 -10.04 -18.16
C ARG A 157 8.19 -8.69 -18.72
N ARG A 158 7.31 -8.67 -19.73
CA ARG A 158 6.85 -7.42 -20.36
C ARG A 158 6.15 -6.54 -19.33
N ARG A 159 5.29 -7.11 -18.48
CA ARG A 159 4.60 -6.37 -17.42
C ARG A 159 5.60 -5.77 -16.42
N ALA A 160 6.54 -6.56 -15.90
CA ALA A 160 7.56 -6.07 -14.96
C ALA A 160 8.38 -4.91 -15.55
N VAL A 161 8.79 -5.02 -16.82
CA VAL A 161 9.51 -3.95 -17.52
C VAL A 161 8.64 -2.71 -17.68
N GLN A 162 7.36 -2.85 -18.02
CA GLN A 162 6.43 -1.72 -18.13
C GLN A 162 6.23 -0.98 -16.81
N VAL A 163 6.04 -1.72 -15.72
CA VAL A 163 5.92 -1.14 -14.37
C VAL A 163 7.21 -0.42 -13.99
N PHE A 164 8.36 -1.07 -14.16
CA PHE A 164 9.66 -0.44 -13.88
C PHE A 164 9.85 0.85 -14.68
N GLN A 165 9.62 0.82 -16.00
CA GLN A 165 9.75 1.99 -16.87
C GLN A 165 8.78 3.12 -16.51
N TYR A 166 7.58 2.80 -16.05
CA TYR A 166 6.63 3.81 -15.57
C TYR A 166 7.22 4.59 -14.40
N PHE A 167 7.76 3.91 -13.39
CA PHE A 167 8.35 4.56 -12.22
C PHE A 167 9.63 5.34 -12.56
N ILE A 168 10.50 4.81 -13.43
CA ILE A 168 11.69 5.55 -13.87
C ILE A 168 11.31 6.86 -14.57
N LYS A 169 10.26 6.87 -15.40
CA LYS A 169 9.75 8.10 -16.01
C LYS A 169 9.23 9.07 -14.95
N GLU A 170 8.39 8.60 -14.02
CA GLU A 170 7.86 9.43 -12.93
C GLU A 170 8.97 10.08 -12.09
N PHE A 171 10.05 9.36 -11.79
CA PHE A 171 11.18 9.90 -11.04
C PHE A 171 12.02 10.86 -11.88
N ARG A 172 12.24 10.54 -13.16
CA ARG A 172 12.95 11.42 -14.09
C ARG A 172 12.24 12.76 -14.23
N ASP A 173 10.92 12.73 -14.43
CA ASP A 173 10.13 13.95 -14.60
C ASP A 173 10.25 14.85 -13.37
N LYS A 174 10.35 14.28 -12.17
CA LYS A 174 10.62 15.03 -10.93
C LYS A 174 12.03 15.65 -10.87
N ILE A 175 13.04 14.99 -11.43
CA ILE A 175 14.42 15.48 -11.43
C ILE A 175 14.65 16.54 -12.50
N ASP A 176 14.06 16.34 -13.68
CA ASP A 176 14.32 17.16 -14.85
C ASP A 176 13.45 18.44 -14.89
N THR A 177 12.41 18.56 -14.05
CA THR A 177 11.53 19.74 -14.00
C THR A 177 12.08 20.82 -13.05
N PRO A 178 12.61 21.95 -13.56
CA PRO A 178 13.28 22.96 -12.73
C PRO A 178 12.33 23.80 -11.86
N GLU A 179 11.03 23.81 -12.16
CA GLU A 179 10.02 24.56 -11.40
C GLU A 179 9.60 23.88 -10.08
N LEU A 180 10.02 22.62 -9.87
CA LEU A 180 9.63 21.85 -8.69
C LEU A 180 10.46 22.23 -7.45
N GLU A 181 9.86 22.02 -6.28
CA GLU A 181 10.56 22.23 -5.00
C GLU A 181 11.69 21.21 -4.82
N ILE A 182 12.72 21.58 -4.04
CA ILE A 182 13.81 20.65 -3.63
C ILE A 182 13.25 19.35 -3.03
N ARG A 183 12.11 19.43 -2.36
CA ARG A 183 11.40 18.27 -1.80
C ARG A 183 10.98 17.28 -2.89
N ASP A 184 10.44 17.74 -4.00
CA ASP A 184 10.01 16.90 -5.11
C ASP A 184 11.21 16.27 -5.83
N LEU A 185 12.30 17.02 -5.98
CA LEU A 185 13.58 16.50 -6.47
C LEU A 185 14.10 15.37 -5.57
N ALA A 186 14.09 15.57 -4.25
CA ALA A 186 14.50 14.56 -3.28
C ALA A 186 13.62 13.29 -3.33
N MET A 187 12.32 13.44 -3.60
CA MET A 187 11.43 12.29 -3.82
C MET A 187 11.83 11.51 -5.07
N GLY A 188 12.16 12.20 -6.17
CA GLY A 188 12.65 11.56 -7.40
C GLY A 188 13.93 10.76 -7.16
N ILE A 189 14.93 11.37 -6.52
CA ILE A 189 16.21 10.72 -6.20
C ILE A 189 16.00 9.50 -5.29
N ARG A 190 15.15 9.62 -4.26
CA ARG A 190 14.83 8.50 -3.36
C ARG A 190 14.15 7.36 -4.11
N GLY A 191 13.20 7.66 -4.99
CA GLY A 191 12.53 6.69 -5.84
C GLY A 191 13.51 5.90 -6.72
N TYR A 192 14.46 6.60 -7.36
CA TYR A 192 15.55 5.96 -8.07
C TYR A 192 16.36 5.01 -7.18
N GLY A 193 16.74 5.44 -5.99
CA GLY A 193 17.49 4.61 -5.04
C GLY A 193 16.75 3.33 -4.64
N ILE A 194 15.43 3.41 -4.43
CA ILE A 194 14.59 2.25 -4.07
C ILE A 194 14.53 1.24 -5.23
N PHE A 195 14.36 1.72 -6.47
CA PHE A 195 14.21 0.87 -7.67
C PHE A 195 15.55 0.40 -8.27
N ALA A 196 16.68 0.99 -7.87
CA ALA A 196 18.01 0.58 -8.34
C ALA A 196 18.56 -0.65 -7.61
N ASN A 197 18.06 -0.93 -6.41
CA ASN A 197 18.36 -2.13 -5.63
C ASN A 197 17.51 -3.30 -6.11
#